data_AF-A0ABD5PU89-F1
#
_entry.id   AF-A0ABD5PU89-F1
#
_cell.length_a   1.000
_cell.length_b   1.000
_cell.length_c   1.000
_cell.angle_alpha   90.00
_cell.angle_beta   90.00
_cell.angle_gamma   90.00
#
_symmetry.space_group_name_H-M   'P 1'
#
loop_
_entity.id
_entity.type
_entity.pdbx_description
1 polymer ?
#
loop_
_entity_poly.entity_id
_entity_poly.type
_entity_poly.pdbx_seq_one_letter_code
_entity_poly.pdbx_strand_id
1 'polypeptide(L)' 'MNARCPLCRRPVPGDAQHWCECGYTMDARCSENHRSWCAVHGEDAWIGALEL' A
#
# COMPACT_ATOMS: atom_id res chain seq x y z
N MET A 1 17.35 5.31 -4.52
CA MET A 1 16.89 3.91 -4.64
C MET A 1 15.45 3.94 -5.15
N ASN A 2 15.13 3.20 -6.21
CA ASN A 2 13.77 3.15 -6.77
C ASN A 2 13.07 1.89 -6.25
N ALA A 3 11.97 2.06 -5.53
CA ALA A 3 11.14 0.94 -5.06
C ALA A 3 10.20 0.47 -6.19
N ARG A 4 9.63 -0.73 -6.06
CA ARG A 4 8.54 -1.19 -6.92
C ARG A 4 7.24 -1.16 -6.13
N CYS A 5 6.21 -0.53 -6.68
CA CYS A 5 4.89 -0.51 -6.05
C CYS A 5 4.34 -1.95 -5.99
N PRO A 6 3.93 -2.47 -4.82
CA PRO A 6 3.41 -3.82 -4.72
C PRO A 6 2.06 -4.01 -5.42
N LEU A 7 1.30 -2.92 -5.63
CA LEU A 7 0.01 -2.95 -6.31
C LEU A 7 0.15 -3.00 -7.84
N CYS A 8 0.76 -1.96 -8.41
CA CYS A 8 0.80 -1.77 -9.87
C CYS A 8 2.10 -2.29 -10.51
N ARG A 9 3.06 -2.76 -9.69
CA ARG A 9 4.40 -3.27 -10.09
C ARG A 9 5.27 -2.27 -10.85
N ARG A 10 4.83 -1.03 -11.00
CA ARG A 10 5.61 0.05 -11.63
C ARG A 10 6.75 0.49 -10.70
N PRO A 11 7.90 0.92 -11.27
CA PRO A 11 8.94 1.56 -10.49
C PRO A 11 8.43 2.88 -9.93
N VAL A 12 8.75 3.15 -8.66
CA VAL A 12 8.42 4.37 -7.94
C VAL A 12 9.73 5.15 -7.70
N PRO A 13 9.93 6.28 -8.40
CA PRO A 13 11.06 7.17 -8.16
C PRO A 13 11.15 7.59 -6.70
N GLY A 14 12.35 7.81 -6.18
CA GLY A 14 12.58 8.18 -4.77
C GLY A 14 11.75 9.36 -4.27
N ASP A 15 11.58 10.38 -5.12
CA ASP A 15 10.78 11.58 -4.84
C ASP A 15 9.26 11.33 -4.84
N ALA A 16 8.82 10.22 -5.43
CA ALA A 16 7.41 9.83 -5.54
C ALA A 16 7.04 8.64 -4.62
N GLN A 17 7.96 8.23 -3.74
CA GLN A 17 7.73 7.13 -2.80
C GLN A 17 6.89 7.58 -1.60
N HIS A 18 5.70 7.02 -1.48
CA HIS A 18 4.87 7.10 -0.30
C HIS A 18 5.04 5.84 0.54
N TRP A 19 5.42 6.03 1.80
CA TRP A 19 5.58 4.98 2.79
C TRP A 19 4.32 4.87 3.63
N CYS A 20 3.75 3.67 3.67
CA CYS A 20 2.64 3.34 4.55
C CYS A 20 3.16 2.58 5.78
N GLU A 21 2.52 2.78 6.93
CA GLU A 21 2.85 2.09 8.18
C GLU A 21 2.63 0.56 8.09
N CYS A 22 1.87 0.09 7.10
CA CYS A 22 1.78 -1.34 6.77
C CYS A 22 3.08 -1.93 6.20
N GLY A 23 4.10 -1.11 5.97
CA GLY A 23 5.41 -1.52 5.45
C GLY A 23 5.53 -1.44 3.92
N TYR A 24 4.46 -1.03 3.21
CA TYR A 24 4.50 -0.89 1.76
C TYR A 24 4.96 0.49 1.31
N THR A 25 5.77 0.49 0.24
CA THR A 25 6.18 1.69 -0.49
C THR A 25 5.49 1.70 -1.84
N MET A 26 4.78 2.78 -2.16
CA MET A 26 3.97 2.90 -3.37
C MET A 26 3.93 4.34 -3.89
N ASP A 27 3.41 4.55 -5.10
CA ASP A 27 3.13 5.91 -5.59
C ASP A 27 1.87 6.49 -4.93
N ALA A 28 1.68 7.81 -5.05
CA ALA A 28 0.55 8.53 -4.44
C ALA A 28 -0.82 7.92 -4.77
N ARG A 29 -1.08 7.59 -6.03
CA ARG A 29 -2.37 7.05 -6.46
C ARG A 29 -2.60 5.65 -5.90
N CYS A 30 -1.56 4.82 -5.91
CA CYS A 30 -1.64 3.50 -5.29
C CYS A 30 -1.81 3.60 -3.77
N SER A 31 -1.23 4.62 -3.12
CA SER A 31 -1.41 4.89 -1.69
C SER A 31 -2.85 5.27 -1.36
N GLU A 32 -3.48 6.13 -2.15
CA GLU A 32 -4.88 6.50 -1.97
C GLU A 32 -5.80 5.29 -2.17
N ASN A 33 -5.58 4.51 -3.23
CA ASN A 33 -6.36 3.30 -3.50
C ASN A 33 -6.12 2.19 -2.46
N HIS A 34 -4.93 2.15 -1.85
CA HIS A 34 -4.59 1.20 -0.78
C HIS A 34 -5.29 1.52 0.54
N ARG A 35 -5.62 2.79 0.79
CA ARG A 35 -6.06 3.27 2.10
C ARG A 35 -7.26 2.51 2.67
N SER A 36 -8.26 2.17 1.86
CA SER A 36 -9.49 1.51 2.31
C SER A 36 -9.29 0.08 2.82
N TRP A 37 -8.35 -0.67 2.23
CA TRP A 37 -8.03 -2.05 2.60
C TRP A 37 -6.63 -2.19 3.23
N CYS A 38 -6.05 -1.07 3.67
CA CYS A 38 -4.76 -1.06 4.35
C CYS A 38 -4.81 -1.94 5.60
N ALA A 39 -3.85 -2.84 5.78
CA ALA A 39 -3.83 -3.75 6.94
C ALA A 39 -3.73 -3.02 8.29
N VAL A 40 -3.28 -1.75 8.32
CA VAL A 40 -3.10 -0.94 9.54
C VAL A 40 -4.21 0.10 9.71
N HIS A 41 -4.66 0.73 8.62
CA HIS A 41 -5.61 1.86 8.67
C HIS A 41 -6.93 1.64 7.90
N GLY A 42 -7.05 0.52 7.19
CA GLY A 42 -8.17 0.23 6.32
C GLY A 42 -9.40 -0.19 7.12
N GLU A 43 -10.54 0.35 6.73
CA GLU A 43 -11.85 -0.04 7.28
C GLU A 43 -12.17 -1.50 6.91
N ASP A 44 -11.67 -1.98 5.75
CA ASP A 44 -11.77 -3.36 5.29
C ASP A 44 -10.70 -4.32 5.88
N ALA A 45 -9.80 -3.84 6.74
CA ALA A 45 -8.78 -4.69 7.37
C ALA A 45 -9.37 -5.86 8.18
N TRP A 46 -10.66 -5.77 8.52
CA TRP A 46 -11.43 -6.79 9.23
C TRP A 46 -12.00 -7.91 8.35
N ILE A 47 -11.94 -7.82 7.02
CA ILE A 47 -12.43 -8.90 6.11
C ILE A 47 -11.30 -9.86 5.70
N GLY A 48 -10.23 -9.95 6.50
CA GLY A 48 -9.13 -10.90 6.31
C GLY A 48 -8.92 -11.90 7.45
N ALA A 49 -9.58 -11.70 8.60
CA ALA A 49 -9.41 -12.53 9.80
C ALA A 49 -10.46 -13.65 9.92
N LEU A 50 -10.90 -14.22 8.80
CA LEU A 50 -11.66 -15.47 8.80
C LEU A 50 -10.71 -16.61 8.42
N GLU A 51 -9.98 -17.10 9.43
CA GLU A 51 -9.41 -18.44 9.38
C GLU A 51 -10.58 -19.44 9.56
N LEU A 52 -10.82 -20.28 8.55
CA LEU A 52 -11.64 -21.50 8.64
C LEU A 52 -10.75 -22.68 9.00
#